data_AF-A0A3C1FUS3-F1
#
_entry.id   AF-A0A3C1FUS3-F1
#
_cell.length_a   1.000
_cell.length_b   1.000
_cell.length_c   1.000
_cell.angle_alpha   90.00
_cell.angle_beta   90.00
_cell.angle_gamma   90.00
#
_symmetry.space_group_name_H-M   'P 1'
#
loop_
_entity.id
_entity.type
_entity.pdbx_description
1 polymer ?
#
loop_
_entity_poly.entity_id
_entity_poly.type
_entity_poly.pdbx_seq_one_letter_code
_entity_poly.pdbx_strand_id
1 'polypeptide(L)'
;MLGREYKSEITQKYQKRFIRYKESLFRFLEEDGIPWNNNMAERASRHLAVQRKISGSFFKRVALQYLRLLSISQSCRFQGKSFLKFLVSGEKSVDQFKDRRHIKQTKRVGLAAALGEEHSFE
;
A
#
# COMPACT_ATOMS: atom_id res chain seq x y z
N MET A 1 0.98 -14.74 32.24
CA MET A 1 1.93 -15.28 31.22
C MET A 1 3.41 -15.08 31.55
N LEU A 2 3.78 -14.18 32.47
CA LEU A 2 5.18 -13.77 32.72
C LEU A 2 6.01 -14.65 33.68
N GLY A 3 5.50 -15.81 34.11
CA GLY A 3 6.20 -16.68 35.08
C GLY A 3 6.01 -18.17 34.85
N ARG A 4 5.52 -18.58 33.66
CA ARG A 4 5.44 -20.00 33.30
C ARG A 4 6.70 -20.41 32.56
N GLU A 5 7.39 -21.40 33.11
CA GLU A 5 8.55 -22.01 32.48
C GLU A 5 8.08 -23.09 31.50
N TYR A 6 8.38 -22.92 30.23
CA TYR A 6 7.98 -23.85 29.18
C TYR A 6 9.12 -24.80 28.87
N LYS A 7 8.83 -26.10 28.72
CA LYS A 7 9.86 -27.12 28.42
C LYS A 7 10.45 -27.00 27.01
N SER A 8 9.68 -26.48 26.05
CA SER A 8 10.11 -26.35 24.66
C SER A 8 10.92 -25.06 24.43
N GLU A 9 12.12 -25.21 23.87
CA GLU A 9 13.00 -24.08 23.50
C GLU A 9 12.31 -23.09 22.55
N ILE A 10 11.53 -23.60 21.58
CA ILE A 10 10.79 -22.78 20.63
C ILE A 10 9.80 -21.88 21.38
N THR A 11 9.09 -22.45 22.35
CA THR A 11 8.09 -21.72 23.15
C THR A 11 8.77 -20.66 24.01
N GLN A 12 9.90 -20.99 24.64
CA GLN A 12 10.69 -20.02 25.41
C GLN A 12 11.20 -18.86 24.53
N LYS A 13 11.62 -19.14 23.29
CA LYS A 13 12.07 -18.11 22.33
C LYS A 13 10.94 -17.17 21.94
N TYR A 14 9.74 -17.68 21.67
CA TYR A 14 8.57 -16.84 21.40
C TYR A 14 8.15 -16.03 22.63
N GLN A 15 8.14 -16.64 23.82
CA GLN A 15 7.84 -15.93 25.07
C GLN A 15 8.79 -14.74 25.27
N LYS A 16 10.10 -14.95 25.14
CA LYS A 16 11.10 -13.86 25.24
C LYS A 16 10.84 -12.76 24.20
N ARG A 17 10.44 -13.10 22.96
CA ARG A 17 10.10 -12.12 21.92
C ARG A 17 8.82 -11.35 22.23
N PHE A 18 7.77 -12.02 22.69
CA PHE A 18 6.52 -11.36 23.06
C PHE A 18 6.72 -10.38 24.21
N ILE A 19 7.54 -10.74 25.21
CA ILE A 19 7.89 -9.82 26.29
C ILE A 19 8.68 -8.63 25.74
N ARG A 20 9.70 -8.89 24.91
CA ARG A 20 10.56 -7.85 24.35
C ARG A 20 9.82 -6.84 23.48
N TYR A 21 8.86 -7.29 22.68
CA TYR A 21 8.16 -6.48 21.69
C TYR A 21 6.71 -6.16 22.10
N LYS A 22 6.36 -6.36 23.38
CA LYS A 22 5.00 -6.21 23.89
C LYS A 22 4.42 -4.84 23.51
N GLU A 23 5.13 -3.76 23.81
CA GLU A 23 4.68 -2.39 23.54
C GLU A 23 4.52 -2.15 22.04
N SER A 24 5.49 -2.59 21.24
CA SER A 24 5.43 -2.42 19.78
C SER A 24 4.30 -3.22 19.11
N LEU A 25 3.95 -4.39 19.64
CA LEU A 25 2.87 -5.23 19.10
C LEU A 25 1.50 -4.59 19.28
N PHE A 26 1.31 -3.82 20.36
CA PHE A 26 0.03 -3.22 20.73
C PHE A 26 -0.02 -1.71 20.54
N ARG A 27 0.96 -1.10 19.86
CA ARG A 27 1.03 0.34 19.62
C ARG A 27 -0.24 0.93 18.98
N PHE A 28 -0.97 0.14 18.18
CA PHE A 28 -2.25 0.54 17.60
C PHE A 28 -3.37 0.82 18.63
N LEU A 29 -3.21 0.39 19.89
CA LEU A 29 -4.12 0.72 20.98
C LEU A 29 -3.85 2.12 21.58
N GLU A 30 -2.63 2.64 21.40
CA GLU A 30 -2.17 3.89 21.99
C GLU A 30 -2.10 5.02 20.95
N GLU A 31 -1.84 4.69 19.69
CA GLU A 31 -1.65 5.65 18.59
C GLU A 31 -2.73 5.46 17.50
N ASP A 32 -3.50 6.52 17.27
CA ASP A 32 -4.47 6.57 16.18
C ASP A 32 -3.79 6.53 14.80
N GLY A 33 -4.44 5.85 13.85
CA GLY A 33 -3.97 5.73 12.46
C GLY A 33 -3.03 4.56 12.19
N ILE A 34 -2.62 3.81 13.21
CA ILE A 34 -1.87 2.56 13.04
C ILE A 34 -2.85 1.38 12.93
N PRO A 35 -2.82 0.60 11.85
CA PRO A 35 -3.69 -0.57 11.73
C PRO A 35 -3.25 -1.68 12.69
N TRP A 36 -4.22 -2.42 13.25
CA TRP A 36 -3.97 -3.61 14.07
C TRP A 36 -3.29 -4.76 13.31
N ASN A 37 -3.31 -4.71 11.97
CA ASN A 37 -2.74 -5.71 11.07
C ASN A 37 -1.51 -5.19 10.34
N ASN A 38 -0.62 -6.11 9.94
CA ASN A 38 0.63 -5.80 9.26
C ASN A 38 0.52 -5.81 7.71
N ASN A 39 -0.69 -5.71 7.16
CA ASN A 39 -0.93 -5.89 5.73
C ASN A 39 -0.15 -4.90 4.86
N MET A 40 0.07 -3.68 5.35
CA MET A 40 0.83 -2.67 4.62
C MET A 40 2.30 -3.09 4.42
N ALA A 41 2.96 -3.56 5.49
CA ALA A 41 4.36 -3.98 5.41
C ALA A 41 4.52 -5.26 4.59
N GLU A 42 3.57 -6.20 4.68
CA GLU A 42 3.56 -7.41 3.86
C GLU A 42 3.42 -7.07 2.37
N ARG A 43 2.49 -6.18 2.02
CA ARG A 43 2.33 -5.69 0.63
C ARG A 43 3.60 -5.00 0.13
N ALA A 44 4.23 -4.16 0.95
CA ALA A 44 5.48 -3.51 0.60
C ALA A 44 6.61 -4.55 0.35
N SER A 45 6.74 -5.53 1.24
CA SER A 45 7.75 -6.61 1.15
C SER A 45 7.52 -7.54 -0.04
N ARG A 46 6.26 -7.74 -0.46
CA ARG A 46 5.89 -8.62 -1.59
C ARG A 46 6.58 -8.22 -2.89
N HIS A 47 6.79 -6.93 -3.13
CA HIS A 47 7.47 -6.45 -4.34
C HIS A 47 8.87 -7.04 -4.49
N LEU A 48 9.61 -7.21 -3.39
CA LEU A 48 10.95 -7.81 -3.40
C LEU A 48 10.90 -9.31 -3.69
N ALA A 49 9.93 -10.02 -3.12
CA ALA A 49 9.74 -11.45 -3.40
C ALA A 49 9.40 -11.68 -4.88
N VAL A 50 8.51 -10.86 -5.45
CA VAL A 50 8.16 -10.90 -6.87
C VAL A 50 9.37 -10.60 -7.74
N GLN A 51 10.14 -9.55 -7.41
CA GLN A 51 11.32 -9.19 -8.19
C GLN A 51 12.38 -10.30 -8.19
N ARG A 52 12.63 -10.94 -7.04
CA ARG A 52 13.56 -12.09 -6.96
C ARG A 52 13.09 -13.26 -7.82
N LYS A 53 11.79 -13.55 -7.82
CA LYS A 53 11.21 -14.62 -8.63
C LYS A 53 11.36 -14.36 -10.13
N ILE A 54 11.16 -13.12 -10.58
CA ILE A 54 11.26 -12.75 -12.00
C ILE A 54 12.72 -12.65 -12.45
N SER A 55 13.58 -12.02 -11.64
CA SER A 55 14.92 -11.63 -12.07
C SER A 55 15.92 -12.79 -12.12
N GLY A 56 15.67 -13.91 -11.43
CA GLY A 56 16.59 -15.06 -11.31
C GLY A 56 17.88 -14.77 -10.53
N SER A 57 18.49 -13.61 -10.75
CA SER A 57 19.60 -13.05 -9.98
C SER A 57 19.39 -11.56 -9.68
N PHE A 58 18.95 -11.26 -8.46
CA PHE A 58 18.80 -9.90 -7.95
C PHE A 58 20.10 -9.46 -7.27
N PHE A 59 21.06 -8.97 -8.05
CA PHE A 59 22.37 -8.54 -7.55
C PHE A 59 22.30 -7.23 -6.75
N LYS A 60 23.16 -7.09 -5.73
CA LYS A 60 23.25 -5.91 -4.86
C LYS A 60 23.38 -4.58 -5.63
N ARG A 61 24.10 -4.58 -6.76
CA ARG A 61 24.29 -3.39 -7.62
C ARG A 61 22.98 -2.86 -8.22
N VAL A 62 22.07 -3.75 -8.62
CA VAL A 62 20.78 -3.39 -9.22
C VAL A 62 19.74 -3.14 -8.13
N ALA A 63 19.89 -3.81 -6.97
CA ALA A 63 18.93 -3.72 -5.88
C ALA A 63 18.69 -2.29 -5.38
N LEU A 64 19.75 -1.49 -5.25
CA LEU A 64 19.62 -0.10 -4.81
C LEU A 64 18.82 0.75 -5.80
N GLN A 65 19.07 0.59 -7.11
CA GLN A 65 18.34 1.35 -8.13
C GLN A 65 16.88 0.91 -8.22
N TYR A 66 16.63 -0.40 -8.11
CA TYR A 66 15.27 -0.94 -8.04
C TYR A 66 14.52 -0.42 -6.82
N LEU A 67 15.13 -0.46 -5.63
CA LEU A 67 14.52 0.04 -4.39
C LEU A 67 14.21 1.53 -4.46
N ARG A 68 15.10 2.32 -5.06
CA ARG A 68 14.86 3.75 -5.29
C ARG A 68 13.67 4.01 -6.21
N LEU A 69 13.55 3.25 -7.30
CA LEU A 69 12.40 3.40 -8.20
C LEU A 69 11.10 2.90 -7.54
N LEU A 70 11.17 1.80 -6.79
CA LEU A 70 10.05 1.23 -6.06
C LEU A 70 9.55 2.20 -4.97
N SER A 71 10.43 2.85 -4.22
CA SER A 71 10.02 3.81 -3.19
C SER A 71 9.31 5.02 -3.77
N ILE A 72 9.79 5.56 -4.90
CA ILE A 72 9.12 6.64 -5.64
C ILE A 72 7.75 6.16 -6.12
N SER A 73 7.67 4.99 -6.73
CA SER A 73 6.42 4.40 -7.22
C SER A 73 5.39 4.21 -6.10
N GLN A 74 5.80 3.67 -4.94
CA GLN A 74 4.93 3.51 -3.79
C GLN A 74 4.50 4.86 -3.20
N SER A 75 5.38 5.85 -3.15
CA SER A 75 5.05 7.20 -2.68
C SER A 75 3.99 7.85 -3.58
N CYS A 76 4.17 7.77 -4.91
CA CYS A 76 3.17 8.23 -5.86
C CYS A 76 1.83 7.51 -5.65
N ARG A 77 1.85 6.18 -5.45
CA ARG A 77 0.64 5.40 -5.17
C ARG A 77 -0.06 5.83 -3.88
N PHE A 78 0.68 6.04 -2.79
CA PHE A 78 0.11 6.49 -1.51
C PHE A 78 -0.49 7.90 -1.61
N GLN A 79 0.05 8.76 -2.46
CA GLN A 79 -0.47 10.11 -2.71
C GLN A 79 -1.50 10.19 -3.85
N GLY A 80 -1.88 9.06 -4.46
CA GLY A 80 -2.83 9.02 -5.58
C GLY A 80 -2.33 9.70 -6.87
N LYS A 81 -1.02 9.78 -7.07
CA LYS A 81 -0.36 10.41 -8.22
C LYS A 81 0.09 9.36 -9.24
N SER A 82 0.01 9.68 -10.53
CA SER A 82 0.53 8.81 -11.59
C SER A 82 2.06 8.76 -11.59
N PHE A 83 2.62 7.58 -11.36
CA PHE A 83 4.06 7.34 -11.37
C PHE A 83 4.73 7.70 -12.69
N LEU A 84 4.15 7.30 -13.83
CA LEU A 84 4.73 7.60 -15.14
C LEU A 84 4.69 9.11 -15.45
N LYS A 85 3.60 9.80 -15.11
CA LYS A 85 3.52 11.24 -15.30
C LYS A 85 4.54 11.97 -14.42
N PHE A 86 4.77 11.49 -13.20
CA PHE A 86 5.82 12.03 -12.33
C PHE A 86 7.20 11.89 -12.98
N LEU A 87 7.55 10.71 -13.48
CA LEU A 87 8.85 10.49 -14.13
C LEU A 87 9.06 11.38 -15.37
N VAL A 88 8.01 11.58 -16.18
CA VAL A 88 8.08 12.42 -17.39
C VAL A 88 8.07 13.91 -17.05
N SER A 89 7.49 14.31 -15.92
CA SER A 89 7.37 15.73 -15.54
C SER A 89 8.71 16.41 -15.23
N GLY A 90 9.78 15.65 -14.95
CA GLY A 90 11.06 16.19 -14.53
C GLY A 90 11.09 16.73 -13.08
N GLU A 91 9.97 16.66 -12.37
CA GLU A 91 9.86 17.06 -10.97
C GLU A 91 10.73 16.19 -10.06
N LYS A 92 11.34 16.81 -9.05
CA LYS A 92 12.22 16.12 -8.08
C LYS A 92 11.50 15.75 -6.79
N SER A 93 10.40 16.43 -6.48
CA SER A 93 9.59 16.16 -5.28
C SER A 93 8.24 15.57 -5.67
N VAL A 94 7.94 14.39 -5.11
CA VAL A 94 6.62 13.76 -5.28
C VAL A 94 5.54 14.66 -4.70
N ASP A 95 5.79 15.33 -3.58
CA ASP A 95 4.81 16.19 -2.89
C ASP A 95 4.39 17.39 -3.73
N GLN A 96 5.36 18.03 -4.39
CA GLN A 96 5.14 19.21 -5.24
C GLN A 96 4.47 18.85 -6.57
N PHE A 97 4.64 17.62 -7.06
CA PHE A 97 4.03 17.16 -8.30
C PHE A 97 2.50 17.15 -8.19
N LYS A 98 1.85 17.98 -9.01
CA LYS A 98 0.40 18.01 -9.16
C LYS A 98 0.00 17.20 -10.39
N ASP A 99 -0.56 16.01 -10.15
CA ASP A 99 -1.15 15.24 -11.25
C ASP A 99 -2.36 16.00 -11.78
N ARG A 100 -2.26 16.49 -13.03
CA ARG A 100 -3.42 16.97 -13.79
C ARG A 100 -4.31 15.75 -14.03
N ARG A 101 -5.18 15.45 -13.06
CA ARG A 101 -6.17 14.39 -13.16
C ARG A 101 -7.00 14.66 -14.40
N HIS A 102 -6.99 13.72 -15.34
CA HIS A 102 -8.00 13.68 -16.38
C HIS A 102 -9.31 13.33 -15.68
N ILE A 103 -10.17 14.32 -15.46
CA ILE A 103 -11.54 14.08 -15.01
C ILE A 103 -12.15 13.21 -16.10
N LYS A 104 -12.32 11.91 -15.85
CA LYS A 104 -13.20 11.10 -16.69
C LYS A 104 -14.60 11.67 -16.45
N GLN A 105 -15.08 12.53 -17.36
CA GLN A 105 -16.51 12.81 -17.46
C GLN A 105 -17.19 11.48 -17.79
N THR A 106 -17.56 10.70 -16.78
CA THR A 106 -18.53 9.63 -16.97
C THR A 106 -19.84 10.35 -17.28
N LYS A 107 -20.16 10.51 -18.58
CA LYS A 107 -21.54 10.83 -18.98
C LYS A 107 -22.44 9.81 -18.29
N ARG A 108 -23.35 10.25 -17.42
CA ARG A 108 -24.44 9.40 -16.94
C ARG A 108 -25.27 9.01 -18.17
N VAL A 109 -25.04 7.80 -18.68
CA VAL A 109 -25.96 7.17 -19.62
C VAL A 109 -27.20 6.82 -18.81
N GLY A 110 -28.29 7.57 -18.97
CA GLY A 110 -29.59 7.17 -18.38
C GLY A 110 -30.54 8.24 -17.85
N LEU A 111 -30.38 9.54 -18.14
CA LEU A 111 -31.41 10.53 -17.75
C LEU A 111 -32.41 10.91 -18.85
N ALA A 112 -32.17 10.47 -20.10
CA ALA A 112 -33.05 10.80 -21.24
C ALA A 112 -34.22 9.83 -21.44
N ALA A 113 -34.30 8.73 -20.68
CA ALA A 113 -35.34 7.70 -20.84
C ALA A 113 -36.55 7.86 -19.91
N ALA A 114 -36.61 8.92 -19.09
CA ALA A 114 -37.64 9.07 -18.04
C ALA A 114 -38.61 10.25 -18.25
N LEU A 115 -38.63 10.88 -19.43
CA LEU A 115 -39.48 12.06 -19.70
C LEU A 115 -40.25 11.99 -21.02
N GLY A 116 -40.74 10.82 -21.41
CA GLY A 116 -41.57 10.70 -22.61
C GLY A 116 -42.34 9.41 -22.66
N GLU A 117 -43.47 9.37 -21.96
CA GLU A 117 -44.68 8.62 -22.32
C GLU A 117 -45.79 9.04 -21.33
N GLU A 118 -46.28 10.28 -21.51
CA GLU A 118 -47.58 10.67 -20.97
C GLU A 118 -48.63 10.20 -21.97
N HIS A 119 -49.39 9.20 -21.52
CA HIS A 119 -50.73 8.78 -21.94
C HIS A 119 -51.43 9.71 -22.97
N SER A 120 -51.64 9.20 -24.18
CA SER A 120 -52.72 9.64 -25.05
C SER A 120 -54.03 9.02 -24.56
N PHE A 121 -54.97 9.88 -24.16
CA PHE A 121 -56.37 9.55 -23.94
C PHE A 121 -57.14 10.11 -25.14
N GLU A 122 -57.58 9.22 -26.05
CA GLU A 122 -58.83 9.32 -26.83
C GLU A 122 -59.32 7.89 -27.13
#